data_AF-A0A3L8C4F5-F1
#
_entry.id   AF-A0A3L8C4F5-F1
#
_cell.length_a   1.000
_cell.length_b   1.000
_cell.length_c   1.000
_cell.angle_alpha   90.00
_cell.angle_beta   90.00
_cell.angle_gamma   90.00
#
_symmetry.space_group_name_H-M   'P 1'
#
loop_
_entity.id
_entity.type
_entity.pdbx_description
1 polymer ?
#
loop_
_entity_poly.entity_id
_entity_poly.type
_entity_poly.pdbx_seq_one_letter_code
_entity_poly.pdbx_strand_id
1 'polypeptide(L)'
;MEKRIREKRVIQRHHLKYYLSVYNRKTGKPIGYIVNISTEGLRLVSHIPLLTHSVFQFRIKLPREIEGASNIDFDALSCWCRPDVSPDCFDTGFKLIDPPQELMQLIEGLTSYFSFKLD
;
A
#
# COMPACT_ATOMS: atom_id res chain seq x y z
N MET A 1 -36.68 1.77 -17.58
CA MET A 1 -35.34 2.30 -17.95
C MET A 1 -34.39 1.94 -16.81
N GLU A 2 -33.68 0.82 -16.93
CA GLU A 2 -32.80 0.31 -15.89
C GLU A 2 -31.58 1.24 -15.73
N LYS A 3 -31.44 1.83 -14.54
CA LYS A 3 -30.30 2.67 -14.17
C LYS A 3 -29.09 1.76 -14.06
N ARG A 4 -28.32 1.61 -15.15
CA ARG A 4 -27.02 0.92 -15.13
C ARG A 4 -26.17 1.54 -14.02
N ILE A 5 -25.91 0.79 -12.96
CA ILE A 5 -24.94 1.14 -11.94
C ILE A 5 -23.58 1.17 -12.65
N ARG A 6 -23.14 2.36 -13.06
CA ARG A 6 -21.78 2.55 -13.55
C ARG A 6 -20.86 2.40 -12.35
N GLU A 7 -20.03 1.37 -12.36
CA GLU A 7 -19.01 1.18 -11.35
C GLU A 7 -18.01 2.34 -11.43
N LYS A 8 -18.16 3.32 -10.53
CA LYS A 8 -17.37 4.57 -10.48
C LYS A 8 -15.98 4.40 -9.84
N ARG A 9 -15.57 3.17 -9.50
CA ARG A 9 -14.33 2.93 -8.77
C ARG A 9 -13.12 3.01 -9.70
N VAL A 10 -12.19 3.91 -9.38
CA VAL A 10 -10.89 4.04 -10.08
C VAL A 10 -10.06 2.75 -9.93
N ILE A 11 -10.11 2.15 -8.73
CA ILE A 11 -9.50 0.84 -8.43
C ILE A 11 -10.58 -0.24 -8.52
N GLN A 12 -10.38 -1.20 -9.43
CA GLN A 12 -11.25 -2.38 -9.51
C GLN A 12 -10.91 -3.36 -8.38
N ARG A 13 -11.93 -3.99 -7.76
CA ARG A 13 -11.76 -4.86 -6.57
C ARG A 13 -10.73 -5.98 -6.77
N HIS A 14 -10.71 -6.62 -7.95
CA HIS A 14 -9.76 -7.69 -8.25
C HIS A 14 -8.32 -7.21 -8.41
N HIS A 15 -8.11 -5.90 -8.60
CA HIS A 15 -6.80 -5.28 -8.66
C HIS A 15 -6.28 -4.81 -7.30
N LEU A 16 -7.13 -4.70 -6.28
CA LEU A 16 -6.77 -4.15 -4.96
C LEU A 16 -5.51 -4.81 -4.37
N LYS A 17 -5.38 -6.14 -4.53
CA LYS A 17 -4.21 -6.89 -4.05
C LYS A 17 -2.87 -6.35 -4.56
N TYR A 18 -2.82 -5.84 -5.80
CA TYR A 18 -1.58 -5.31 -6.37
C TYR A 18 -1.18 -4.00 -5.70
N TYR A 19 -2.16 -3.14 -5.43
CA TYR A 19 -1.96 -1.86 -4.74
C TYR A 19 -1.59 -2.01 -3.26
N LEU A 20 -1.92 -3.13 -2.64
CA LEU A 20 -1.60 -3.42 -1.24
C LEU A 20 -0.32 -4.25 -1.07
N SER A 21 0.23 -4.84 -2.14
CA SER A 21 1.43 -5.69 -2.06
C SER A 21 2.71 -4.86 -2.13
N VAL A 22 3.58 -5.01 -1.14
CA VAL A 22 4.84 -4.27 -1.05
C VAL A 22 6.04 -5.19 -1.24
N TYR A 23 6.95 -4.75 -2.09
CA TYR A 23 8.18 -5.44 -2.46
C TYR A 23 9.40 -4.62 -2.05
N ASN A 24 10.51 -5.29 -1.84
CA ASN A 24 11.81 -4.65 -1.75
C ASN A 24 12.19 -4.09 -3.12
N ARG A 25 12.45 -2.78 -3.23
CA ARG A 25 12.81 -2.13 -4.50
C ARG A 25 14.07 -2.71 -5.13
N LYS A 26 15.07 -3.07 -4.31
CA LYS A 26 16.37 -3.58 -4.77
C LYS A 26 16.33 -5.04 -5.19
N THR A 27 15.70 -5.89 -4.39
CA THR A 27 15.72 -7.35 -4.63
C THR A 27 14.49 -7.87 -5.36
N GLY A 28 13.42 -7.06 -5.45
CA GLY A 28 12.14 -7.46 -6.03
C GLY A 28 11.36 -8.49 -5.20
N LYS A 29 11.88 -8.93 -4.06
CA LYS A 29 11.24 -9.91 -3.17
C LYS A 29 10.05 -9.29 -2.42
N PRO A 30 8.98 -10.05 -2.16
CA PRO A 30 7.85 -9.57 -1.37
C PRO A 30 8.30 -9.30 0.07
N ILE A 31 7.77 -8.23 0.66
CA ILE A 31 7.97 -7.88 2.07
C ILE A 31 6.70 -8.12 2.87
N GLY A 32 5.55 -7.66 2.36
CA GLY A 32 4.30 -7.74 3.10
C GLY A 32 3.16 -7.01 2.41
N TYR A 33 2.09 -6.78 3.17
CA TYR A 33 0.89 -6.13 2.68
C TYR A 33 0.54 -4.87 3.49
N ILE A 34 0.11 -3.82 2.80
CA ILE A 34 -0.44 -2.62 3.42
C ILE A 34 -1.77 -2.96 4.06
N VAL A 35 -1.84 -2.74 5.38
CA VAL A 35 -3.08 -2.86 6.16
C VAL A 35 -3.64 -1.49 6.54
N ASN A 36 -2.80 -0.45 6.50
CA ASN A 36 -3.20 0.95 6.66
C ASN A 36 -2.17 1.85 5.98
N ILE A 37 -2.63 2.94 5.36
CA ILE A 37 -1.75 3.97 4.78
C ILE A 37 -2.41 5.34 4.88
N SER A 38 -1.62 6.35 5.16
CA SER A 38 -1.96 7.77 5.15
C SER A 38 -0.84 8.57 4.50
N THR A 39 -1.00 9.89 4.40
CA THR A 39 0.04 10.80 3.91
C THR A 39 1.26 10.87 4.84
N GLU A 40 1.14 10.44 6.10
CA GLU A 40 2.22 10.48 7.08
C GLU A 40 2.99 9.16 7.16
N GLY A 41 2.33 8.03 6.89
CA GLY A 41 2.87 6.72 7.21
C GLY A 41 2.04 5.56 6.70
N LEU A 42 2.51 4.36 6.99
CA LEU A 42 1.82 3.12 6.68
C LEU A 42 2.06 2.07 7.74
N ARG A 43 1.16 1.09 7.81
CA ARG A 43 1.35 -0.15 8.54
C ARG A 43 1.39 -1.31 7.55
N LEU A 44 2.45 -2.12 7.65
CA LEU A 44 2.60 -3.36 6.91
C LEU A 44 2.45 -4.56 7.83
N VAL A 45 1.78 -5.60 7.33
CA VAL A 45 1.85 -6.95 7.89
C VAL A 45 2.85 -7.79 7.09
N SER A 46 3.71 -8.54 7.79
CA SER A 46 4.74 -9.40 7.18
C SER A 46 4.94 -10.69 7.97
N HIS A 47 5.51 -11.73 7.33
CA HIS A 47 5.75 -13.04 7.97
C HIS A 47 7.07 -13.12 8.75
N ILE A 48 7.88 -12.06 8.70
CA ILE A 48 9.15 -11.96 9.43
C ILE A 48 9.21 -10.60 10.12
N PRO A 49 9.81 -10.51 11.31
CA PRO A 49 9.97 -9.22 11.97
C PRO A 49 10.89 -8.33 11.13
N LEU A 50 10.48 -7.07 10.95
CA LEU A 50 11.28 -6.07 10.26
C LEU A 50 12.10 -5.27 11.28
N LEU A 51 13.33 -4.90 10.90
CA LEU A 51 14.19 -4.04 11.71
C LEU A 51 13.48 -2.71 11.99
N THR A 52 13.60 -2.21 13.21
CA THR A 52 13.15 -0.87 13.59
C THR A 52 14.25 0.17 13.34
N HIS A 53 13.86 1.45 13.28
CA HIS A 53 14.75 2.60 13.03
C HIS A 53 15.62 2.47 11.77
N SER A 54 15.15 1.71 10.77
CA SER A 54 15.82 1.50 9.50
C SER A 54 15.00 2.07 8.34
N VAL A 55 15.68 2.60 7.33
CA VAL A 55 15.02 3.06 6.09
C VAL A 55 14.87 1.90 5.13
N PHE A 56 13.64 1.65 4.72
CA PHE A 56 13.28 0.64 3.73
C PHE A 56 12.97 1.30 2.40
N GLN A 57 13.44 0.66 1.33
CA GLN A 57 13.19 1.08 -0.04
C GLN A 57 12.13 0.16 -0.63
N PHE A 58 10.90 0.66 -0.69
CA PHE A 58 9.72 -0.08 -1.06
C PHE A 58 9.32 0.14 -2.51
N ARG A 59 8.61 -0.85 -3.05
CA ARG A 59 7.99 -0.83 -4.38
C ARG A 59 6.60 -1.45 -4.31
N ILE A 60 5.61 -0.75 -4.87
CA ILE A 60 4.30 -1.30 -5.24
C ILE A 60 4.32 -1.55 -6.75
N LYS A 61 3.88 -2.72 -7.18
CA LYS A 61 3.79 -3.09 -8.60
C LYS A 61 2.36 -2.86 -9.09
N LEU A 62 2.20 -2.03 -10.10
CA LEU A 62 0.88 -1.68 -10.62
C LEU A 62 0.37 -2.76 -11.60
N PRO A 63 -0.95 -3.06 -11.60
CA PRO A 63 -1.53 -4.08 -12.48
C PRO A 63 -1.54 -3.67 -13.97
N ARG A 64 -1.45 -2.37 -14.22
CA ARG A 64 -1.31 -1.75 -15.54
C ARG A 64 -0.45 -0.51 -15.40
N GLU A 65 0.14 -0.09 -16.51
CA GLU A 65 0.85 1.18 -16.59
C GLU A 65 -0.11 2.35 -16.31
N ILE A 66 0.28 3.24 -15.41
CA ILE A 66 -0.42 4.49 -15.10
C ILE A 66 0.58 5.61 -15.38
N GLU A 67 0.27 6.48 -16.34
CA GLU A 67 1.12 7.63 -16.71
C GLU A 67 2.59 7.26 -17.02
N GLY A 68 2.84 6.10 -17.64
CA GLY A 68 4.20 5.63 -17.95
C GLY A 68 4.86 4.80 -16.84
N ALA A 69 4.26 4.76 -15.64
CA ALA A 69 4.80 4.04 -14.50
C ALA A 69 4.14 2.66 -14.33
N SER A 70 4.97 1.62 -14.23
CA SER A 70 4.56 0.27 -13.85
C SER A 70 4.75 -0.02 -12.36
N ASN A 71 5.40 0.89 -11.63
CA ASN A 71 5.75 0.75 -10.22
C ASN A 71 5.63 2.10 -9.51
N ILE A 72 5.33 2.04 -8.21
CA ILE A 72 5.44 3.19 -7.29
C ILE A 72 6.54 2.86 -6.29
N ASP A 73 7.64 3.60 -6.35
CA ASP A 73 8.80 3.43 -5.49
C ASP A 73 8.80 4.49 -4.39
N PHE A 74 9.01 4.10 -3.13
CA PHE A 74 9.01 5.04 -2.02
C PHE A 74 9.91 4.56 -0.89
N ASP A 75 10.40 5.50 -0.09
CA ASP A 75 11.25 5.21 1.06
C ASP A 75 10.47 5.46 2.36
N ALA A 76 10.70 4.63 3.37
CA ALA A 76 9.99 4.76 4.65
C ALA A 76 10.85 4.31 5.83
N LEU A 77 10.76 5.03 6.96
CA LEU A 77 11.43 4.73 8.21
C LEU A 77 10.55 3.82 9.07
N SER A 78 11.04 2.62 9.42
CA SER A 78 10.37 1.76 10.40
C SER A 78 10.41 2.38 11.80
N CYS A 79 9.26 2.51 12.45
CA CYS A 79 9.14 3.13 13.78
C CYS A 79 9.01 2.10 14.90
N TRP A 80 8.27 1.01 14.65
CA TRP A 80 8.01 -0.06 15.61
C TRP A 80 7.66 -1.35 14.86
N CYS A 81 7.91 -2.50 15.49
CA CYS A 81 7.54 -3.83 14.98
C CYS A 81 7.02 -4.68 16.15
N ARG A 82 5.88 -5.35 16.00
CA ARG A 82 5.23 -6.17 17.03
C ARG A 82 4.53 -7.39 16.40
N PRO A 83 4.36 -8.50 17.13
CA PRO A 83 3.51 -9.60 16.67
C PRO A 83 2.09 -9.11 16.34
N ASP A 84 1.53 -9.61 15.25
CA ASP A 84 0.12 -9.43 14.88
C ASP A 84 -0.77 -10.43 15.64
N VAL A 85 -2.09 -10.23 15.59
CA VAL A 85 -3.07 -11.21 16.11
C VAL A 85 -3.04 -12.53 15.34
N SER A 86 -2.62 -12.49 14.07
CA SER A 86 -2.43 -13.68 13.25
C SER A 86 -1.12 -14.38 13.62
N PRO A 87 -1.12 -15.71 13.82
CA PRO A 87 0.11 -16.46 14.09
C PRO A 87 1.18 -16.21 13.02
N ASP A 88 2.44 -16.09 13.46
CA ASP A 88 3.61 -15.88 12.60
C ASP A 88 3.56 -14.64 11.70
N CYS A 89 2.73 -13.65 12.06
CA CYS A 89 2.67 -12.34 11.41
C CYS A 89 3.17 -11.24 12.34
N PHE A 90 3.71 -10.18 11.74
CA PHE A 90 4.21 -9.01 12.43
C PHE A 90 3.64 -7.75 11.80
N ASP A 91 3.08 -6.88 12.64
CA ASP A 91 2.74 -5.51 12.29
C ASP A 91 3.97 -4.62 12.44
N THR A 92 4.30 -3.88 11.38
CA THR A 92 5.34 -2.86 11.40
C THR A 92 4.78 -1.52 10.94
N GLY A 93 4.95 -0.49 11.79
CA GLY A 93 4.57 0.88 11.47
C GLY A 93 5.74 1.64 10.87
N PHE A 94 5.45 2.43 9.83
CA PHE A 94 6.43 3.21 9.08
C PHE A 94 6.00 4.67 8.97
N LYS A 95 6.97 5.58 9.00
CA LYS A 95 6.84 6.96 8.57
C LYS A 95 7.34 7.10 7.13
N LEU A 96 6.58 7.78 6.27
CA LEU A 96 7.01 8.04 4.89
C LEU A 96 8.15 9.07 4.86
N ILE A 97 9.08 8.90 3.93
CA ILE A 97 10.20 9.82 3.67
C ILE A 97 10.03 10.36 2.26
N ASP A 98 9.86 11.68 2.14
CA ASP A 98 9.69 12.40 0.87
C ASP A 98 8.84 11.64 -0.17
N PRO A 99 7.62 11.21 0.20
CA PRO A 99 6.80 10.34 -0.64
C PRO A 99 6.49 10.98 -2.00
N PRO A 100 6.59 10.22 -3.10
CA PRO A 100 6.37 10.76 -4.44
C PRO A 100 4.88 11.01 -4.69
N GLN A 101 4.59 11.82 -5.72
CA GLN A 101 3.22 12.22 -6.04
C GLN A 101 2.32 11.02 -6.38
N GLU A 102 2.87 10.00 -7.04
CA GLU A 102 2.18 8.77 -7.42
C GLU A 102 1.70 7.99 -6.18
N LEU A 103 2.48 8.01 -5.09
CA LEU A 103 2.05 7.42 -3.83
C LEU A 103 0.89 8.21 -3.21
N MET A 104 0.93 9.56 -3.29
CA MET A 104 -0.18 10.40 -2.82
C MET A 104 -1.48 10.15 -3.58
N GLN A 105 -1.40 10.05 -4.91
CA GLN A 105 -2.54 9.70 -5.75
C GLN A 105 -3.08 8.30 -5.40
N LEU A 106 -2.20 7.34 -5.10
CA LEU A 106 -2.62 6.03 -4.63
C LEU A 106 -3.36 6.11 -3.29
N ILE A 107 -2.85 6.88 -2.33
CA ILE A 107 -3.48 7.07 -1.02
C ILE A 107 -4.89 7.67 -1.18
N GLU A 108 -5.04 8.67 -2.05
CA GLU A 108 -6.35 9.25 -2.38
C GLU A 108 -7.27 8.21 -3.03
N GLY A 109 -6.75 7.44 -3.99
CA GLY A 109 -7.48 6.38 -4.67
C GLY A 109 -7.97 5.28 -3.72
N LEU A 110 -7.13 4.86 -2.76
CA LEU A 110 -7.49 3.89 -1.72
C LEU A 110 -8.51 4.48 -0.73
N THR A 111 -8.33 5.73 -0.31
CA THR A 111 -9.29 6.45 0.55
C THR A 111 -10.67 6.51 -0.11
N SER A 112 -10.72 6.87 -1.39
CA SER A 112 -11.97 6.89 -2.17
C SER A 112 -12.59 5.50 -2.30
N TYR A 113 -11.75 4.46 -2.48
CA TYR A 113 -12.20 3.07 -2.61
C TYR A 113 -12.86 2.53 -1.34
N PHE A 114 -12.31 2.84 -0.15
CA PHE A 114 -12.83 2.37 1.14
C PHE A 114 -13.88 3.31 1.75
N SER A 115 -14.07 4.51 1.20
CA SER A 115 -15.13 5.41 1.62
C SER A 115 -16.49 4.84 1.23
N PHE A 116 -17.37 4.65 2.21
CA PHE A 116 -18.76 4.30 1.96
C PHE A 116 -19.52 5.59 1.63
N LYS A 117 -19.97 5.72 0.38
CA LYS A 117 -21.02 6.71 0.06
C LYS A 117 -22.34 6.11 0.51
N LEU A 118 -23.01 6.75 1.45
CA LEU A 118 -24.44 6.54 1.69
C LEU A 118 -25.14 7.05 0.43
N ASP A 119 -25.59 6.12 -0.42
CA ASP A 119 -26.53 6.43 -1.51
C ASP A 119 -27.94 6.62 -0.94
#